data_AF-A0A194AN80-F1
#
_entry.id   AF-A0A194AN80-F1
#
_cell.length_a   1.000
_cell.length_b   1.000
_cell.length_c   1.000
_cell.angle_alpha   90.00
_cell.angle_beta   90.00
_cell.angle_gamma   90.00
#
_symmetry.space_group_name_H-M   'P 1'
#
loop_
_entity.id
_entity.type
_entity.pdbx_description
1 polymer ?
#
loop_
_entity_poly.entity_id
_entity_poly.type
_entity_poly.pdbx_seq_one_letter_code
_entity_poly.pdbx_strand_id
1 'polypeptide(L)'
;MKNVLFWILISSILDLTFTKIHSICDGTGESEDHNVIGCVMFGEKYSGAQWSVCMKEQDLTGVSDDKTRCMNGKKDCWYPCELAAFGKSHGRVSDLCKCYWNSHKKSDVESSCYLYKFGDCSWFERCLKRKLENVLKCDQNVIDHVVNNGSKLCRANEKLFQNTPIEQRQRLLGFQKCLQAPWMSILFEQNSDICTEFGNMYKMNSLKCFTSLAEEWICDLPNDWFGYSRYRAYHTLKSGFESVMGAGYNHEYNSHWFWN
;
A
#
# COMPACT_ATOMS: atom_id res chain seq x y z
N MET A 1 -42.17 21.11 16.41
CA MET A 1 -42.28 19.63 16.26
C MET A 1 -41.72 19.07 14.95
N LYS A 2 -41.58 19.83 13.85
CA LYS A 2 -41.02 19.30 12.58
C LYS A 2 -39.50 19.00 12.60
N ASN A 3 -38.72 19.64 13.47
CA ASN A 3 -37.27 19.45 13.53
C ASN A 3 -36.83 18.16 14.27
N VAL A 4 -37.62 17.63 15.20
CA VAL A 4 -37.24 16.44 16.00
C VAL A 4 -37.37 15.15 15.18
N LEU A 5 -38.40 15.06 14.33
CA LEU A 5 -38.58 13.92 13.41
C LEU A 5 -37.45 13.81 12.38
N PHE A 6 -36.88 14.93 11.93
CA PHE A 6 -35.78 14.95 10.98
C PHE A 6 -34.47 14.39 11.59
N TRP A 7 -34.18 14.73 12.85
CA TRP A 7 -33.00 14.20 13.56
C TRP A 7 -33.12 12.71 13.89
N ILE A 8 -34.32 12.24 14.26
CA ILE A 8 -34.56 10.81 14.51
C ILE A 8 -34.38 10.00 13.22
N LEU A 9 -34.92 10.47 12.09
CA LEU A 9 -34.77 9.81 10.79
C LEU A 9 -33.31 9.73 10.33
N ILE A 10 -32.50 10.78 10.52
CA ILE A 10 -31.07 10.78 10.17
C ILE A 10 -30.29 9.76 11.04
N SER A 11 -30.56 9.71 12.35
CA SER A 11 -29.92 8.73 13.24
C SER A 11 -30.28 7.29 12.85
N SER A 12 -31.54 7.01 12.55
CA SER A 12 -31.99 5.65 12.16
C SER A 12 -31.38 5.19 10.84
N ILE A 13 -31.20 6.10 9.87
CA ILE A 13 -30.60 5.79 8.56
C ILE A 13 -29.09 5.54 8.70
N LEU A 14 -28.40 6.30 9.55
CA LEU A 14 -26.97 6.08 9.85
C LEU A 14 -26.75 4.70 10.50
N ASP A 15 -27.60 4.31 11.45
CA ASP A 15 -27.47 3.00 12.14
C ASP A 15 -27.77 1.80 11.22
N LEU A 16 -28.78 1.90 10.35
CA LEU A 16 -29.16 0.85 9.39
C LEU A 16 -28.10 0.66 8.27
N THR A 17 -27.42 1.72 7.87
CA THR A 17 -26.39 1.66 6.82
C THR A 17 -25.06 1.16 7.38
N PHE A 18 -24.71 1.54 8.62
CA PHE A 18 -23.52 1.07 9.32
C PHE A 18 -23.57 -0.43 9.60
N THR A 19 -24.72 -0.94 10.03
CA THR A 19 -24.95 -2.39 10.22
C THR A 19 -24.88 -3.14 8.89
N LYS A 20 -25.39 -2.57 7.80
CA LYS A 20 -25.35 -3.22 6.48
C LYS A 20 -23.93 -3.40 5.94
N ILE A 21 -23.07 -2.38 6.00
CA ILE A 21 -21.67 -2.49 5.51
C ILE A 21 -20.88 -3.48 6.36
N HIS A 22 -21.01 -3.45 7.69
CA HIS A 22 -20.37 -4.46 8.53
C HIS A 22 -20.89 -5.85 8.18
N SER A 23 -22.20 -6.04 8.02
CA SER A 23 -22.80 -7.34 7.70
C SER A 23 -22.33 -7.98 6.39
N ILE A 24 -21.83 -7.20 5.41
CA ILE A 24 -21.32 -7.73 4.13
C ILE A 24 -20.11 -8.65 4.35
N CYS A 25 -19.17 -8.25 5.22
CA CYS A 25 -17.94 -9.01 5.46
C CYS A 25 -17.89 -9.69 6.84
N ASP A 26 -18.70 -9.23 7.81
CA ASP A 26 -18.73 -9.74 9.18
C ASP A 26 -19.82 -10.79 9.42
N GLY A 27 -20.55 -11.22 8.37
CA GLY A 27 -21.63 -12.20 8.45
C GLY A 27 -21.19 -13.60 8.90
N THR A 28 -22.06 -14.30 9.64
CA THR A 28 -21.82 -15.64 10.23
C THR A 28 -21.84 -16.79 9.20
N GLY A 29 -21.69 -16.50 7.91
CA GLY A 29 -21.70 -17.45 6.81
C GLY A 29 -20.72 -17.02 5.73
N GLU A 30 -20.37 -17.93 4.81
CA GLU A 30 -19.59 -17.61 3.62
C GLU A 30 -20.31 -16.50 2.85
N SER A 31 -19.78 -15.28 2.86
CA SER A 31 -20.38 -14.21 2.06
C SER A 31 -20.15 -14.55 0.59
N GLU A 32 -21.19 -14.67 -0.23
CA GLU A 32 -21.02 -14.82 -1.70
C GLU A 32 -20.29 -13.64 -2.35
N ASP A 33 -20.05 -12.55 -1.60
CA ASP A 33 -19.42 -11.30 -2.01
C ASP A 33 -18.03 -11.06 -1.35
N HIS A 34 -17.19 -12.10 -1.28
CA HIS A 34 -15.75 -11.86 -1.10
C HIS A 34 -15.25 -10.95 -2.24
N ASN A 35 -14.22 -10.14 -2.00
CA ASN A 35 -13.74 -9.16 -2.98
C ASN A 35 -14.66 -7.93 -3.15
N VAL A 36 -15.28 -7.45 -2.07
CA VAL A 36 -15.93 -6.13 -1.99
C VAL A 36 -14.98 -5.12 -1.34
N ILE A 37 -14.95 -3.89 -1.85
CA ILE A 37 -14.30 -2.74 -1.22
C ILE A 37 -15.38 -1.92 -0.54
N GLY A 38 -15.16 -1.56 0.72
CA GLY A 38 -16.07 -0.73 1.52
C GLY A 38 -15.34 0.36 2.28
N CYS A 39 -16.03 1.47 2.54
CA CYS A 39 -15.56 2.49 3.46
C CYS A 39 -15.98 2.12 4.89
N VAL A 40 -15.01 1.74 5.72
CA VAL A 40 -15.25 1.15 7.05
C VAL A 40 -14.60 2.01 8.13
N MET A 41 -15.29 2.15 9.27
CA MET A 41 -14.77 2.82 10.46
C MET A 41 -14.46 1.78 11.54
N PHE A 42 -13.19 1.69 11.92
CA PHE A 42 -12.69 0.71 12.89
C PHE A 42 -12.59 1.27 14.31
N GLY A 43 -13.52 2.15 14.68
CA GLY A 43 -13.62 2.74 16.02
C GLY A 43 -12.28 3.16 16.62
N GLU A 44 -11.96 2.62 17.80
CA GLU A 44 -10.77 2.97 18.60
C GLU A 44 -9.42 2.72 17.92
N LYS A 45 -9.36 1.86 16.89
CA LYS A 45 -8.10 1.56 16.22
C LYS A 45 -7.62 2.71 15.35
N TYR A 46 -8.52 3.40 14.65
CA TYR A 46 -8.14 4.45 13.70
C TYR A 46 -9.00 5.71 13.82
N SER A 47 -8.36 6.87 13.70
CA SER A 47 -9.06 8.17 13.76
C SER A 47 -9.65 8.57 12.40
N GLY A 48 -10.54 7.73 11.85
CA GLY A 48 -11.27 8.01 10.62
C GLY A 48 -11.81 6.77 9.92
N ALA A 49 -12.73 6.99 8.97
CA ALA A 49 -13.15 5.96 8.04
C ALA A 49 -12.07 5.77 6.95
N GLN A 50 -11.90 4.53 6.52
CA GLN A 50 -10.92 4.17 5.50
C GLN A 50 -11.43 3.09 4.56
N TRP A 51 -10.91 3.07 3.34
CA TRP A 51 -11.16 1.99 2.41
C TRP A 51 -10.64 0.67 2.97
N SER A 52 -11.41 -0.39 2.78
CA SER A 52 -11.10 -1.74 3.23
C SER A 52 -11.62 -2.74 2.22
N VAL A 53 -10.94 -3.88 2.08
CA VAL A 53 -11.40 -4.98 1.22
C VAL A 53 -11.85 -6.16 2.07
N CYS A 54 -12.94 -6.81 1.69
CA CYS A 54 -13.40 -8.02 2.34
C CYS A 54 -12.55 -9.21 1.89
N MET A 55 -11.86 -9.85 2.83
CA MET A 55 -10.92 -10.94 2.57
C MET A 55 -11.27 -12.20 3.35
N LYS A 56 -10.96 -13.35 2.76
CA LYS A 56 -11.01 -14.64 3.45
C LYS A 56 -9.82 -14.77 4.39
N GLU A 57 -10.01 -15.38 5.55
CA GLU A 57 -8.93 -15.65 6.51
C GLU A 57 -7.79 -16.45 5.88
N GLN A 58 -8.10 -17.44 5.05
CA GLN A 58 -7.12 -18.24 4.30
C GLN A 58 -6.24 -17.41 3.36
N ASP A 59 -6.77 -16.32 2.80
CA ASP A 59 -5.99 -15.43 1.93
C ASP A 59 -5.02 -14.60 2.79
N LEU A 60 -5.42 -14.20 4.00
CA LEU A 60 -4.61 -13.40 4.92
C LEU A 60 -3.45 -14.21 5.53
N THR A 61 -3.70 -15.46 5.93
CA THR A 61 -2.69 -16.33 6.56
C THR A 61 -1.60 -16.77 5.57
N GLY A 62 -1.97 -17.02 4.31
CA GLY A 62 -1.04 -17.43 3.25
C GLY A 62 -0.08 -16.34 2.75
N VAL A 63 -0.24 -15.08 3.19
CA VAL A 63 0.59 -13.95 2.74
C VAL A 63 1.27 -13.20 3.88
N SER A 64 0.74 -13.25 5.09
CA SER A 64 1.22 -12.44 6.22
C SER A 64 2.21 -13.17 7.16
N ASP A 65 2.75 -14.33 6.77
CA ASP A 65 3.52 -15.23 7.66
C ASP A 65 2.78 -15.44 9.00
N ASP A 66 1.48 -15.78 8.94
CA ASP A 66 0.57 -15.99 10.08
C ASP A 66 0.27 -14.78 10.99
N LYS A 67 0.77 -13.58 10.67
CA LYS A 67 0.63 -12.38 11.52
C LYS A 67 -0.70 -11.64 11.35
N THR A 68 -1.40 -11.85 10.24
CA THR A 68 -2.70 -11.21 9.96
C THR A 68 -3.77 -12.28 9.85
N ARG A 69 -4.76 -12.21 10.74
CA ARG A 69 -5.89 -13.14 10.81
C ARG A 69 -7.16 -12.35 11.06
N CYS A 70 -8.30 -12.94 10.70
CA CYS A 70 -9.58 -12.37 11.06
C CYS A 70 -9.79 -12.47 12.58
N MET A 71 -10.34 -11.42 13.18
CA MET A 71 -10.61 -11.42 14.62
C MET A 71 -11.74 -12.42 14.94
N ASN A 72 -11.66 -13.03 16.12
CA ASN A 72 -12.72 -13.87 16.69
C ASN A 72 -13.09 -15.12 15.86
N GLY A 73 -12.13 -15.68 15.09
CA GLY A 73 -12.33 -16.92 14.33
C GLY A 73 -13.34 -16.79 13.18
N LYS A 74 -13.56 -15.57 12.68
CA LYS A 74 -14.39 -15.35 11.50
C LYS A 74 -13.68 -15.83 10.24
N LYS A 75 -14.43 -16.46 9.33
CA LYS A 75 -13.93 -16.89 8.01
C LYS A 75 -13.58 -15.72 7.10
N ASP A 76 -14.25 -14.60 7.26
CA ASP A 76 -14.10 -13.38 6.46
C ASP A 76 -13.96 -12.16 7.37
N CYS A 77 -13.19 -11.17 6.92
CA CYS A 77 -13.05 -9.90 7.62
C CYS A 77 -12.56 -8.77 6.72
N TRP A 78 -12.79 -7.54 7.19
CA TRP A 78 -12.29 -6.34 6.55
C TRP A 78 -10.77 -6.21 6.73
N TYR A 79 -10.05 -6.12 5.62
CA TYR A 79 -8.63 -5.80 5.58
C TYR A 79 -8.43 -4.32 5.24
N PRO A 80 -8.01 -3.48 6.22
CA PRO A 80 -7.97 -2.02 6.06
C PRO A 80 -6.82 -1.55 5.18
N CYS A 81 -7.06 -0.49 4.41
CA CYS A 81 -6.05 0.15 3.55
C CYS A 81 -4.80 0.59 4.33
N GLU A 82 -4.93 1.13 5.55
CA GLU A 82 -3.76 1.51 6.37
C GLU A 82 -2.85 0.32 6.68
N LEU A 83 -3.44 -0.86 6.89
CA LEU A 83 -2.69 -2.08 7.14
C LEU A 83 -2.10 -2.63 5.84
N ALA A 84 -2.87 -2.62 4.75
CA ALA A 84 -2.44 -3.11 3.43
C ALA A 84 -1.31 -2.26 2.83
N ALA A 85 -1.46 -0.94 2.86
CA ALA A 85 -0.54 0.00 2.22
C ALA A 85 0.62 0.40 3.13
N PHE A 86 0.38 0.61 4.42
CA PHE A 86 1.38 1.17 5.33
C PHE A 86 1.82 0.20 6.43
N GLY A 87 1.18 -0.96 6.57
CA GLY A 87 1.46 -1.90 7.65
C GLY A 87 1.11 -1.38 9.04
N LYS A 88 0.25 -0.36 9.13
CA LYS A 88 -0.19 0.23 10.40
C LYS A 88 -1.47 -0.44 10.85
N SER A 89 -1.50 -0.91 12.10
CA SER A 89 -2.67 -1.54 12.70
C SER A 89 -3.55 -0.58 13.52
N HIS A 90 -3.05 0.65 13.76
CA HIS A 90 -3.74 1.71 14.47
C HIS A 90 -3.22 3.11 14.10
N GLY A 91 -3.95 4.15 14.49
CA GLY A 91 -3.54 5.55 14.41
C GLY A 91 -4.34 6.38 13.40
N ARG A 92 -3.76 7.50 12.94
CA ARG A 92 -4.43 8.40 12.01
C ARG A 92 -4.47 7.81 10.60
N VAL A 93 -5.66 7.75 10.01
CA VAL A 93 -5.85 7.38 8.61
C VAL A 93 -5.18 8.42 7.72
N SER A 94 -4.31 7.96 6.83
CA SER A 94 -3.64 8.73 5.80
C SER A 94 -4.63 9.19 4.73
N ASP A 95 -4.32 10.31 4.07
CA ASP A 95 -5.20 10.84 3.03
C ASP A 95 -5.40 9.86 1.87
N LEU A 96 -4.43 8.96 1.62
CA LEU A 96 -4.51 7.91 0.58
C LEU A 96 -5.51 6.80 0.91
N CYS A 97 -5.82 6.59 2.18
CA CYS A 97 -6.75 5.55 2.61
C CYS A 97 -8.12 6.09 3.04
N LYS A 98 -8.27 7.41 3.15
CA LYS A 98 -9.52 8.03 3.59
C LYS A 98 -10.63 7.85 2.57
N CYS A 99 -11.84 7.73 3.09
CA CYS A 99 -13.05 7.64 2.29
C CYS A 99 -14.22 8.31 3.00
N TYR A 100 -15.26 8.61 2.22
CA TYR A 100 -16.54 9.05 2.76
C TYR A 100 -17.45 7.84 2.99
N TRP A 101 -18.09 7.84 4.16
CA TRP A 101 -19.00 6.81 4.64
C TRP A 101 -20.11 6.51 3.61
N ASN A 102 -20.64 5.28 3.66
CA ASN A 102 -21.71 4.77 2.78
C ASN A 102 -21.36 4.44 1.33
N SER A 103 -20.09 4.17 1.06
CA SER A 103 -19.64 3.65 -0.23
C SER A 103 -19.13 2.21 -0.10
N HIS A 104 -19.66 1.33 -0.95
CA HIS A 104 -19.09 0.01 -1.20
C HIS A 104 -19.29 -0.34 -2.67
N LYS A 105 -18.37 -1.14 -3.22
CA LYS A 105 -18.42 -1.65 -4.59
C LYS A 105 -17.71 -3.00 -4.65
N LYS A 106 -18.02 -3.80 -5.67
CA LYS A 106 -17.18 -4.95 -5.99
C LYS A 106 -15.78 -4.44 -6.35
N SER A 107 -14.77 -5.14 -5.85
CA SER A 107 -13.39 -4.89 -6.23
C SER A 107 -13.19 -5.31 -7.67
N ASP A 108 -12.57 -4.44 -8.45
CA ASP A 108 -12.25 -4.70 -9.85
C ASP A 108 -10.95 -5.51 -10.04
N VAL A 109 -10.22 -5.76 -8.94
CA VAL A 109 -9.04 -6.65 -8.89
C VAL A 109 -9.29 -7.77 -7.90
N GLU A 110 -8.58 -8.87 -8.04
CA GLU A 110 -8.66 -10.01 -7.13
C GLU A 110 -8.22 -9.64 -5.70
N SER A 111 -8.79 -10.29 -4.69
CA SER A 111 -8.50 -10.02 -3.26
C SER A 111 -7.00 -10.16 -2.94
N SER A 112 -6.33 -11.09 -3.60
CA SER A 112 -4.88 -11.29 -3.51
C SER A 112 -4.05 -10.05 -3.90
N CYS A 113 -4.57 -9.17 -4.75
CA CYS A 113 -3.88 -7.94 -5.14
C CYS A 113 -3.70 -6.97 -3.97
N TYR A 114 -4.54 -7.04 -2.94
CA TYR A 114 -4.39 -6.25 -1.72
C TYR A 114 -3.36 -6.84 -0.75
N LEU A 115 -2.71 -7.94 -1.13
CA LEU A 115 -1.67 -8.61 -0.35
C LEU A 115 -0.36 -8.64 -1.14
N TYR A 116 0.36 -7.51 -1.14
CA TYR A 116 1.67 -7.46 -1.78
C TYR A 116 2.70 -8.29 -1.00
N LYS A 117 3.31 -9.27 -1.68
CA LYS A 117 4.41 -10.07 -1.14
C LYS A 117 5.78 -9.50 -1.48
N PHE A 118 6.68 -9.45 -0.51
CA PHE A 118 8.08 -9.13 -0.79
C PHE A 118 8.64 -10.04 -1.89
N GLY A 119 9.35 -9.46 -2.87
CA GLY A 119 9.92 -10.18 -4.01
C GLY A 119 8.92 -10.52 -5.12
N ASP A 120 7.61 -10.36 -4.94
CA ASP A 120 6.63 -10.60 -6.01
C ASP A 120 6.55 -9.42 -7.00
N CYS A 121 7.59 -9.25 -7.82
CA CYS A 121 7.61 -8.19 -8.81
C CYS A 121 6.62 -8.40 -9.97
N SER A 122 5.99 -9.59 -10.07
CA SER A 122 4.91 -9.86 -11.03
C SER A 122 3.61 -9.16 -10.65
N TRP A 123 3.46 -8.78 -9.37
CA TRP A 123 2.30 -8.09 -8.84
C TRP A 123 2.00 -6.80 -9.61
N PHE A 124 3.02 -6.06 -10.06
CA PHE A 124 2.82 -4.82 -10.81
C PHE A 124 2.05 -5.04 -12.12
N GLU A 125 2.39 -6.07 -12.88
CA GLU A 125 1.67 -6.39 -14.12
C GLU A 125 0.31 -7.03 -13.84
N ARG A 126 0.25 -7.94 -12.87
CA ARG A 126 -0.96 -8.72 -12.59
C ARG A 126 -2.05 -7.91 -11.88
N CYS A 127 -1.68 -6.97 -11.03
CA CYS A 127 -2.60 -6.20 -10.20
C CYS A 127 -2.63 -4.72 -10.57
N LEU A 128 -1.48 -4.03 -10.47
CA LEU A 128 -1.44 -2.57 -10.65
C LEU A 128 -1.77 -2.15 -12.09
N LYS A 129 -1.15 -2.80 -13.08
CA LYS A 129 -1.43 -2.53 -14.51
C LYS A 129 -2.90 -2.75 -14.82
N ARG A 130 -3.48 -3.88 -14.39
CA ARG A 130 -4.91 -4.17 -14.60
C ARG A 130 -5.81 -3.10 -13.98
N LYS A 131 -5.51 -2.62 -12.77
CA LYS A 131 -6.26 -1.53 -12.14
C LYS A 131 -6.16 -0.24 -12.97
N LEU A 132 -4.95 0.17 -13.34
CA LEU A 132 -4.73 1.41 -14.08
C LEU A 132 -5.35 1.35 -15.48
N GLU A 133 -5.22 0.24 -16.18
CA GLU A 133 -5.68 0.06 -17.57
C GLU A 133 -7.19 -0.17 -17.66
N ASN A 134 -7.71 -1.16 -16.91
CA ASN A 134 -9.08 -1.63 -17.13
C ASN A 134 -10.12 -0.88 -16.30
N VAL A 135 -9.71 -0.31 -15.17
CA VAL A 135 -10.63 0.28 -14.18
C VAL A 135 -10.52 1.80 -14.22
N LEU A 136 -9.32 2.31 -13.97
CA LEU A 136 -9.07 3.75 -13.94
C LEU A 136 -8.88 4.34 -15.35
N LYS A 137 -8.65 3.49 -16.36
CA LYS A 137 -8.47 3.86 -17.78
C LYS A 137 -7.40 4.94 -17.96
N CYS A 138 -6.28 4.80 -17.25
CA CYS A 138 -5.15 5.70 -17.35
C CYS A 138 -4.49 5.61 -18.74
N ASP A 139 -3.81 6.69 -19.14
CA ASP A 139 -2.99 6.69 -20.36
C ASP A 139 -1.86 5.65 -20.31
N GLN A 140 -1.58 5.03 -21.45
CA GLN A 140 -0.54 3.99 -21.57
C GLN A 140 0.82 4.48 -21.08
N ASN A 141 1.17 5.75 -21.31
CA ASN A 141 2.42 6.33 -20.84
C ASN A 141 2.51 6.36 -19.30
N VAL A 142 1.40 6.64 -18.61
CA VAL A 142 1.33 6.61 -17.15
C VAL A 142 1.47 5.17 -16.66
N ILE A 143 0.72 4.25 -17.29
CA ILE A 143 0.75 2.82 -16.97
C ILE A 143 2.18 2.28 -17.12
N ASP A 144 2.80 2.48 -18.28
CA ASP A 144 4.15 2.01 -18.57
C ASP A 144 5.17 2.63 -17.62
N HIS A 145 5.05 3.92 -17.31
CA HIS A 145 5.94 4.58 -16.37
C HIS A 145 5.85 3.95 -14.98
N VAL A 146 4.65 3.83 -14.41
CA VAL A 146 4.45 3.31 -13.06
C VAL A 146 4.82 1.82 -12.99
N VAL A 147 4.31 1.00 -13.91
CA VAL A 147 4.47 -0.46 -13.87
C VAL A 147 5.93 -0.85 -14.11
N ASN A 148 6.57 -0.31 -15.16
CA ASN A 148 7.96 -0.65 -15.45
C ASN A 148 8.91 -0.19 -14.35
N ASN A 149 8.70 1.01 -13.81
CA ASN A 149 9.57 1.54 -12.76
C ASN A 149 9.34 0.82 -11.43
N GLY A 150 8.10 0.51 -11.09
CA GLY A 150 7.76 -0.30 -9.93
C GLY A 150 8.39 -1.70 -9.99
N SER A 151 8.28 -2.39 -11.12
CA SER A 151 8.92 -3.70 -11.33
C SER A 151 10.45 -3.63 -11.26
N LYS A 152 11.09 -2.61 -11.86
CA LYS A 152 12.54 -2.42 -11.77
C LYS A 152 12.99 -2.19 -10.34
N LEU A 153 12.30 -1.31 -9.60
CA LEU A 153 12.61 -1.02 -8.21
C LEU A 153 12.42 -2.25 -7.31
N CYS A 154 11.36 -3.02 -7.54
CA CYS A 154 11.13 -4.28 -6.86
C CYS A 154 12.30 -5.26 -7.04
N ARG A 155 12.75 -5.48 -8.29
CA ARG A 155 13.88 -6.38 -8.58
C ARG A 155 15.19 -5.89 -7.95
N ALA A 156 15.41 -4.58 -7.94
CA ALA A 156 16.57 -3.98 -7.28
C ALA A 156 16.54 -4.23 -5.77
N ASN A 157 15.39 -4.03 -5.12
CA ASN A 157 15.21 -4.29 -3.69
C ASN A 157 15.35 -5.78 -3.34
N GLU A 158 14.81 -6.68 -4.17
CA GLU A 158 14.95 -8.13 -3.98
C GLU A 158 16.42 -8.55 -4.03
N LYS A 159 17.15 -8.11 -5.06
CA LYS A 159 18.59 -8.37 -5.19
C LYS A 159 19.36 -7.82 -3.99
N LEU A 160 19.00 -6.63 -3.52
CA LEU A 160 19.63 -6.01 -2.35
C LEU A 160 19.37 -6.81 -1.08
N PHE A 161 18.13 -7.23 -0.85
CA PHE A 161 17.72 -8.03 0.30
C PHE A 161 18.45 -9.37 0.38
N GLN A 162 18.59 -10.08 -0.75
CA GLN A 162 19.34 -11.34 -0.80
C GLN A 162 20.81 -11.17 -0.36
N ASN A 163 21.42 -10.05 -0.77
CA ASN A 163 22.81 -9.71 -0.45
C ASN A 163 23.00 -9.00 0.90
N THR A 164 21.92 -8.66 1.60
CA THR A 164 21.97 -7.93 2.86
C THR A 164 21.98 -8.91 4.05
N PRO A 165 22.84 -8.68 5.07
CA PRO A 165 22.84 -9.46 6.31
C PRO A 165 21.46 -9.53 6.96
N ILE A 166 21.13 -10.66 7.60
CA ILE A 166 19.78 -10.94 8.16
C ILE A 166 19.33 -9.83 9.11
N GLU A 167 20.23 -9.34 9.97
CA GLU A 167 19.96 -8.28 10.95
C GLU A 167 19.51 -6.95 10.31
N GLN A 168 19.96 -6.69 9.08
CA GLN A 168 19.67 -5.46 8.34
C GLN A 168 18.46 -5.59 7.40
N ARG A 169 17.98 -6.82 7.15
CA ARG A 169 16.84 -7.09 6.26
C ARG A 169 15.53 -6.46 6.73
N GLN A 170 15.32 -6.31 8.03
CA GLN A 170 14.10 -5.68 8.55
C GLN A 170 13.95 -4.22 8.10
N ARG A 171 15.06 -3.49 7.98
CA ARG A 171 15.05 -2.09 7.53
C ARG A 171 14.74 -1.99 6.03
N LEU A 172 15.27 -2.91 5.23
CA LEU A 172 14.89 -3.05 3.81
C LEU A 172 13.40 -3.34 3.62
N LEU A 173 12.81 -4.18 4.48
CA LEU A 173 11.36 -4.41 4.47
C LEU A 173 10.59 -3.13 4.79
N GLY A 174 11.08 -2.30 5.72
CA GLY A 174 10.52 -0.98 6.02
C GLY A 174 10.58 -0.02 4.83
N PHE A 175 11.74 0.09 4.18
CA PHE A 175 11.91 0.90 2.97
C PHE A 175 10.96 0.46 1.86
N GLN A 176 10.87 -0.85 1.62
CA GLN A 176 9.98 -1.41 0.62
C GLN A 176 8.50 -1.13 0.92
N LYS A 177 8.06 -1.27 2.18
CA LYS A 177 6.68 -0.91 2.56
C LYS A 177 6.38 0.56 2.30
N CYS A 178 7.34 1.44 2.59
CA CYS A 178 7.20 2.87 2.29
C CYS A 178 6.96 3.11 0.79
N LEU A 179 7.75 2.46 -0.07
CA LEU A 179 7.61 2.56 -1.53
C LEU A 179 6.29 1.98 -2.05
N GLN A 180 5.79 0.93 -1.40
CA GLN A 180 4.57 0.24 -1.78
C GLN A 180 3.30 1.00 -1.48
N ALA A 181 3.30 1.85 -0.46
CA ALA A 181 2.08 2.44 0.06
C ALA A 181 1.22 3.16 -1.01
N PRO A 182 1.80 3.99 -1.91
CA PRO A 182 1.04 4.59 -3.02
C PRO A 182 0.42 3.54 -3.94
N TRP A 183 1.17 2.52 -4.35
CA TRP A 183 0.69 1.48 -5.26
C TRP A 183 -0.41 0.63 -4.63
N MET A 184 -0.33 0.37 -3.33
CA MET A 184 -1.38 -0.35 -2.62
C MET A 184 -2.64 0.50 -2.49
N SER A 185 -2.49 1.79 -2.15
CA SER A 185 -3.62 2.70 -2.00
C SER A 185 -4.44 2.87 -3.29
N ILE A 186 -3.79 2.86 -4.46
CA ILE A 186 -4.48 3.03 -5.74
C ILE A 186 -5.42 1.87 -6.09
N LEU A 187 -5.21 0.68 -5.50
CA LEU A 187 -6.13 -0.44 -5.70
C LEU A 187 -7.50 -0.14 -5.11
N PHE A 188 -7.54 0.64 -4.03
CA PHE A 188 -8.76 1.09 -3.38
C PHE A 188 -9.42 2.27 -4.10
N GLU A 189 -8.67 3.03 -4.91
CA GLU A 189 -9.18 4.20 -5.63
C GLU A 189 -10.24 3.82 -6.67
N GLN A 190 -11.21 4.73 -6.82
CA GLN A 190 -12.38 4.57 -7.68
C GLN A 190 -12.50 5.68 -8.72
N ASN A 191 -11.83 6.82 -8.51
CA ASN A 191 -11.87 7.95 -9.43
C ASN A 191 -10.77 7.84 -10.49
N SER A 192 -11.15 7.80 -11.77
CA SER A 192 -10.21 7.81 -12.91
C SER A 192 -9.35 9.08 -12.99
N ASP A 193 -9.79 10.20 -12.42
CA ASP A 193 -9.02 11.46 -12.42
C ASP A 193 -7.67 11.32 -11.70
N ILE A 194 -7.54 10.31 -10.83
CA ILE A 194 -6.30 10.03 -10.09
C ILE A 194 -5.11 9.72 -11.00
N CYS A 195 -5.31 9.27 -12.24
CA CYS A 195 -4.25 8.80 -13.12
C CYS A 195 -3.12 9.83 -13.30
N THR A 196 -3.48 11.12 -13.43
CA THR A 196 -2.50 12.21 -13.61
C THR A 196 -1.76 12.52 -12.31
N GLU A 197 -2.48 12.49 -11.19
CA GLU A 197 -1.91 12.78 -9.87
C GLU A 197 -1.05 11.63 -9.35
N PHE A 198 -1.40 10.41 -9.70
CA PHE A 198 -0.78 9.18 -9.21
C PHE A 198 0.71 9.11 -9.57
N GLY A 199 1.08 9.48 -10.80
CA GLY A 199 2.48 9.53 -11.21
C GLY A 199 3.31 10.47 -10.34
N ASN A 200 2.77 11.65 -10.01
CA ASN A 200 3.43 12.63 -9.15
C ASN A 200 3.46 12.19 -7.68
N MET A 201 2.35 11.66 -7.18
CA MET A 201 2.25 11.11 -5.83
C MET A 201 3.27 9.99 -5.61
N TYR A 202 3.40 9.09 -6.60
CA TYR A 202 4.38 8.02 -6.58
C TYR A 202 5.81 8.55 -6.54
N LYS A 203 6.16 9.53 -7.40
CA LYS A 203 7.49 10.17 -7.39
C LYS A 203 7.80 10.83 -6.05
N MET A 204 6.87 11.63 -5.52
CA MET A 204 7.06 12.34 -4.25
C MET A 204 7.20 11.37 -3.07
N ASN A 205 6.40 10.31 -3.02
CA ASN A 205 6.53 9.31 -1.98
C ASN A 205 7.84 8.51 -2.11
N SER A 206 8.25 8.17 -3.33
CA SER A 206 9.53 7.49 -3.58
C SER A 206 10.71 8.35 -3.11
N LEU A 207 10.69 9.66 -3.41
CA LEU A 207 11.67 10.61 -2.92
C LEU A 207 11.69 10.65 -1.39
N LYS A 208 10.52 10.79 -0.75
CA LYS A 208 10.40 10.80 0.70
C LYS A 208 10.99 9.52 1.31
N CYS A 209 10.58 8.35 0.83
CA CYS A 209 11.07 7.06 1.33
C CYS A 209 12.58 6.91 1.15
N PHE A 210 13.13 7.34 0.02
CA PHE A 210 14.56 7.30 -0.24
C PHE A 210 15.33 8.23 0.71
N THR A 211 14.92 9.50 0.81
CA THR A 211 15.55 10.48 1.71
C THR A 211 15.50 10.05 3.18
N SER A 212 14.37 9.53 3.66
CA SER A 212 14.21 9.27 5.10
C SER A 212 14.74 7.90 5.54
N LEU A 213 14.63 6.87 4.70
CA LEU A 213 14.92 5.49 5.12
C LEU A 213 16.19 4.92 4.49
N ALA A 214 16.54 5.33 3.27
CA ALA A 214 17.76 4.82 2.64
C ALA A 214 19.01 5.48 3.24
N GLU A 215 18.99 6.77 3.54
CA GLU A 215 20.14 7.47 4.13
C GLU A 215 20.53 6.90 5.48
N GLU A 216 19.60 6.82 6.43
CA GLU A 216 19.86 6.26 7.76
C GLU A 216 20.32 4.80 7.69
N TRP A 217 19.68 3.99 6.84
CA TRP A 217 20.02 2.57 6.73
C TRP A 217 21.38 2.32 6.09
N ILE A 218 21.72 3.03 5.00
CA ILE A 218 23.01 2.89 4.31
C ILE A 218 24.16 3.26 5.25
N CYS A 219 24.00 4.32 6.04
CA CYS A 219 24.99 4.75 7.03
C CYS A 219 25.24 3.70 8.13
N ASP A 220 24.20 2.93 8.49
CA ASP A 220 24.30 1.88 9.51
C ASP A 220 24.81 0.52 8.99
N LEU A 221 25.00 0.36 7.68
CA LEU A 221 25.61 -0.86 7.16
C LEU A 221 27.06 -0.96 7.64
N PRO A 222 27.55 -2.18 7.96
CA PRO A 222 28.94 -2.37 8.35
C PRO A 222 29.86 -1.80 7.26
N ASN A 223 30.86 -1.02 7.68
CA ASN A 223 32.02 -0.80 6.84
C ASN A 223 32.78 -2.13 6.81
N ASP A 224 32.53 -2.93 5.77
CA ASP A 224 33.52 -3.93 5.38
C ASP A 224 34.83 -3.22 5.00
N TRP A 225 35.93 -3.96 4.92
CA TRP A 225 37.29 -3.44 4.74
C TRP A 225 37.48 -2.48 3.54
N PHE A 226 36.48 -2.35 2.65
CA PHE A 226 36.50 -1.48 1.47
C PHE A 226 35.27 -0.55 1.33
N GLY A 227 34.38 -0.46 2.33
CA GLY A 227 33.13 0.32 2.22
C GLY A 227 32.18 -0.20 1.12
N TYR A 228 32.40 -1.44 0.68
CA TYR A 228 31.82 -2.01 -0.53
C TYR A 228 30.33 -2.35 -0.34
N SER A 229 29.95 -2.77 0.86
CA SER A 229 28.54 -3.00 1.22
C SER A 229 27.70 -1.72 1.15
N ARG A 230 28.21 -0.59 1.68
CA ARG A 230 27.54 0.72 1.60
C ARG A 230 27.46 1.22 0.17
N TYR A 231 28.58 1.17 -0.55
CA TYR A 231 28.68 1.57 -1.96
C TYR A 231 27.70 0.81 -2.84
N ARG A 232 27.69 -0.54 -2.74
CA ARG A 232 26.82 -1.40 -3.54
C ARG A 232 25.34 -1.16 -3.22
N ALA A 233 24.99 -1.03 -1.95
CA ALA A 233 23.62 -0.76 -1.52
C ALA A 233 23.12 0.57 -2.08
N TYR A 234 23.92 1.63 -1.91
CA TYR A 234 23.60 2.95 -2.45
C TYR A 234 23.43 2.93 -3.97
N HIS A 235 24.40 2.39 -4.71
CA HIS A 235 24.33 2.39 -6.18
C HIS A 235 23.18 1.53 -6.72
N THR A 236 22.84 0.44 -6.03
CA THR A 236 21.68 -0.40 -6.40
C THR A 236 20.37 0.36 -6.18
N LEU A 237 20.21 1.01 -5.02
CA LEU A 237 19.02 1.80 -4.72
C LEU A 237 18.93 3.05 -5.61
N LYS A 238 20.05 3.75 -5.81
CA LYS A 238 20.15 4.92 -6.69
C LYS A 238 19.73 4.59 -8.11
N SER A 239 20.22 3.50 -8.70
CA SER A 239 19.83 3.09 -10.06
C SER A 239 18.33 2.78 -10.17
N GLY A 240 17.77 2.13 -9.14
CA GLY A 240 16.32 1.92 -9.04
C GLY A 240 15.55 3.24 -8.93
N PHE A 241 16.02 4.16 -8.09
CA PHE A 241 15.41 5.46 -7.85
C PHE A 241 15.48 6.39 -9.06
N GLU A 242 16.62 6.47 -9.75
CA GLU A 242 16.79 7.24 -10.99
C GLU A 242 15.83 6.75 -12.09
N SER A 243 15.57 5.44 -12.14
CA SER A 243 14.57 4.88 -13.05
C SER A 243 13.16 5.43 -12.76
N VAL A 244 12.82 5.60 -11.48
CA VAL A 244 11.52 6.16 -11.02
C VAL A 244 11.40 7.64 -11.34
N MET A 245 12.46 8.41 -11.08
CA MET A 245 12.44 9.87 -11.26
C MET A 245 12.51 10.29 -12.74
N GLY A 246 13.03 9.43 -13.61
CA GLY A 246 13.22 9.69 -15.03
C GLY A 246 14.61 10.28 -15.33
N ALA A 247 15.08 10.07 -16.57
CA ALA A 247 16.38 10.57 -17.02
C ALA A 247 16.43 12.12 -16.91
N GLY A 248 17.39 12.64 -16.14
CA GLY A 248 17.58 14.08 -15.93
C GLY A 248 17.34 14.58 -14.51
N TYR A 249 16.90 13.72 -13.56
CA TYR A 249 16.88 14.07 -12.14
C TYR A 249 18.30 14.05 -11.55
N ASN A 250 19.09 15.09 -11.83
CA ASN A 250 20.38 15.34 -11.23
C ASN A 250 20.18 15.98 -9.85
N HIS A 251 19.75 15.19 -8.86
CA HIS A 251 20.03 15.58 -7.49
C HIS A 251 21.42 15.05 -7.16
N GLU A 252 22.39 15.96 -7.01
CA GLU A 252 23.68 15.66 -6.40
C GLU A 252 23.43 15.21 -4.96
N TYR A 253 23.14 13.92 -4.77
CA TYR A 253 23.36 13.28 -3.48
C TYR A 253 24.86 13.27 -3.29
N ASN A 254 25.36 14.28 -2.56
CA ASN A 254 26.76 14.45 -2.27
C ASN A 254 27.38 13.14 -1.80
N SER A 255 28.28 12.58 -2.59
CA SER A 255 29.04 11.37 -2.27
C SER A 255 29.92 11.51 -1.02
N HIS A 256 29.95 12.69 -0.39
CA HIS A 256 30.67 12.97 0.85
C HIS A 256 30.22 12.12 2.05
N TRP A 257 29.00 11.56 2.05
CA TRP A 257 28.53 10.71 3.14
C TRP A 257 29.20 9.31 3.19
N PHE A 258 29.88 8.89 2.12
CA PHE A 258 30.47 7.55 2.01
C PHE A 258 31.91 7.45 2.52
N TRP A 259 32.55 8.59 2.81
CA TRP A 259 33.97 8.68 3.14
C TRP A 259 34.25 9.20 4.55
N ASN A 260 33.24 9.30 5.41
CA ASN A 260 33.39 9.60 6.84
C ASN A 260 33.03 8.39 7.71
#